data_AF-A0A2J6J0N1-F1
#
_entry.id   AF-A0A2J6J0N1-F1
#
_cell.length_a   1.000
_cell.length_b   1.000
_cell.length_c   1.000
_cell.angle_alpha   90.00
_cell.angle_beta   90.00
_cell.angle_gamma   90.00
#
_symmetry.space_group_name_H-M   'P 1'
#
loop_
_entity.id
_entity.type
_entity.pdbx_description
1 polymer ?
#
loop_
_entity_poly.entity_id
_entity_poly.type
_entity_poly.pdbx_seq_one_letter_code
_entity_poly.pdbx_strand_id
1 'polypeptide(L)'
;MQLRRIPLWSILFILLVLVAIAGYNYWAYNCGYCAIKDMKRVGPQVMGVVYLIFGAGVSWLLIYGWRRLKNDQKTCQCGRKITTAWSYCPDCGTPFK
;
A
#
# COMPACT_ATOMS: atom_id res chain seq x y z
N MET A 1 40.43 -9.73 -44.69
CA MET A 1 39.04 -9.58 -44.21
C MET A 1 38.14 -9.46 -45.43
N GLN A 2 37.44 -10.53 -45.83
CA GLN A 2 36.45 -10.42 -46.91
C GLN A 2 35.17 -9.81 -46.36
N LEU A 3 34.80 -8.62 -46.82
CA LEU A 3 33.50 -8.02 -46.52
C LEU A 3 32.41 -8.88 -47.18
N ARG A 4 31.72 -9.70 -46.39
CA ARG A 4 30.57 -10.48 -46.82
C ARG A 4 29.47 -9.48 -47.21
N ARG A 5 29.17 -9.34 -48.51
CA ARG A 5 28.08 -8.48 -48.97
C ARG A 5 26.76 -9.03 -48.43
N ILE A 6 26.12 -8.24 -47.56
CA ILE A 6 24.79 -8.56 -47.04
C ILE A 6 23.81 -8.37 -48.18
N PRO A 7 22.98 -9.37 -48.51
CA PRO A 7 21.98 -9.21 -49.56
C PRO A 7 20.93 -8.19 -49.13
N LEU A 8 20.54 -7.32 -50.05
CA LEU A 8 19.59 -6.22 -49.83
C LEU A 8 18.25 -6.72 -49.21
N TRP A 9 17.84 -7.93 -49.57
CA TRP A 9 16.67 -8.62 -49.02
C TRP A 9 16.73 -8.83 -47.51
N SER A 10 17.90 -9.12 -46.95
CA SER A 10 18.07 -9.25 -45.50
C SER A 10 17.89 -7.91 -44.80
N ILE A 11 18.37 -6.82 -45.41
CA ILE A 11 18.19 -5.46 -44.87
C ILE A 11 16.72 -5.08 -44.88
N LEU A 12 16.00 -5.35 -45.98
CA LEU A 12 14.56 -5.12 -46.08
C LEU A 12 13.77 -5.92 -45.03
N PHE A 13 14.12 -7.18 -44.81
CA PHE A 13 13.48 -8.01 -43.80
C PHE A 13 13.69 -7.48 -42.39
N ILE A 14 14.91 -7.03 -42.06
CA ILE A 14 15.23 -6.42 -40.77
C ILE A 14 14.40 -5.14 -40.57
N LEU A 15 14.31 -4.28 -41.58
CA LEU A 15 13.50 -3.07 -41.50
C LEU A 15 12.01 -3.38 -41.28
N LEU A 16 11.48 -4.39 -41.96
CA LEU A 16 10.10 -4.82 -41.79
C LEU A 16 9.82 -5.32 -40.37
N VAL A 17 10.73 -6.13 -39.81
CA VAL A 17 10.64 -6.60 -38.42
C VAL A 17 10.67 -5.44 -37.43
N LEU A 18 11.56 -4.46 -37.63
CA LEU A 18 11.64 -3.27 -36.77
C LEU A 18 10.35 -2.45 -36.80
N VAL A 19 9.75 -2.26 -37.97
CA VAL A 19 8.45 -1.57 -38.12
C VAL A 19 7.34 -2.35 -37.43
N ALA A 20 7.31 -3.69 -37.56
CA ALA A 20 6.33 -4.53 -36.89
C ALA A 20 6.46 -4.45 -35.36
N ILE A 21 7.69 -4.47 -34.83
CA ILE A 21 7.96 -4.31 -33.39
C ILE A 21 7.48 -2.93 -32.92
N ALA A 22 7.81 -1.86 -33.66
CA ALA A 22 7.38 -0.51 -33.30
C ALA A 22 5.83 -0.39 -33.32
N GLY A 23 5.18 -0.93 -34.34
CA GLY A 23 3.72 -0.96 -34.45
C GLY A 23 3.06 -1.74 -33.33
N TYR A 24 3.61 -2.90 -32.97
CA TYR A 24 3.14 -3.70 -31.84
C TYR A 24 3.26 -2.95 -30.51
N ASN A 25 4.42 -2.33 -30.25
CA ASN A 25 4.62 -1.54 -29.04
C ASN A 25 3.71 -0.32 -28.96
N TYR A 26 3.48 0.37 -30.09
CA TYR A 26 2.57 1.50 -30.16
C TYR A 26 1.11 1.08 -29.89
N TRP A 27 0.67 -0.02 -30.49
CA TRP A 27 -0.65 -0.59 -30.24
C TRP A 27 -0.82 -1.03 -28.78
N ALA A 28 0.16 -1.76 -28.24
CA ALA A 28 0.18 -2.19 -26.84
C ALA A 28 0.19 -1.00 -25.87
N TYR A 29 0.94 0.06 -26.17
CA TYR A 29 0.95 1.28 -25.38
C TYR A 29 -0.42 1.97 -25.38
N ASN A 30 -1.07 2.10 -26.54
CA ASN A 30 -2.40 2.69 -26.62
C ASN A 30 -3.47 1.86 -25.89
N CYS A 31 -3.48 0.54 -26.08
CA CYS A 31 -4.40 -0.35 -25.35
C CYS A 31 -4.13 -0.33 -23.83
N GLY A 32 -2.86 -0.36 -23.42
CA GLY A 32 -2.47 -0.27 -22.02
C GLY A 32 -2.82 1.08 -21.39
N TYR A 33 -2.62 2.18 -22.11
CA TYR A 33 -3.00 3.52 -21.67
C TYR A 33 -4.52 3.65 -21.50
N CYS A 34 -5.31 3.11 -22.45
CA CYS A 34 -6.76 3.05 -22.32
C CYS A 34 -7.19 2.21 -21.11
N ALA A 35 -6.61 1.02 -20.91
CA ALA A 35 -6.92 0.17 -19.76
C ALA A 35 -6.58 0.85 -18.43
N ILE A 36 -5.43 1.54 -18.33
CA ILE A 36 -5.05 2.28 -17.13
C ILE A 36 -5.98 3.48 -16.90
N LYS A 37 -6.39 4.17 -17.98
CA LYS A 37 -7.32 5.30 -17.90
C LYS A 37 -8.71 4.86 -17.42
N ASP A 38 -9.17 3.70 -17.87
CA ASP A 38 -10.44 3.12 -17.42
C ASP A 38 -10.33 2.54 -16.00
N MET A 39 -9.20 1.96 -15.61
CA MET A 39 -8.95 1.55 -14.22
C MET A 39 -8.90 2.73 -13.26
N LYS A 40 -8.40 3.90 -13.69
CA LYS A 40 -8.47 5.14 -12.90
C LYS A 40 -9.89 5.67 -12.75
N ARG A 41 -10.81 5.27 -13.64
CA ARG A 41 -12.24 5.58 -13.54
C ARG A 41 -12.93 4.54 -12.64
N VAL A 42 -12.41 4.38 -11.44
CA VAL A 42 -13.01 3.52 -10.42
C VAL A 42 -14.38 4.09 -10.09
N GLY A 43 -15.43 3.32 -10.35
CA GLY A 43 -16.81 3.76 -10.14
C GLY A 43 -17.08 4.15 -8.69
N PRO A 44 -18.10 4.98 -8.43
CA PRO A 44 -18.45 5.45 -7.09
C PRO A 44 -18.66 4.30 -6.08
N GLN A 45 -19.07 3.12 -6.56
CA GLN A 45 -19.24 1.91 -5.75
C GLN A 45 -17.91 1.39 -5.21
N VAL A 46 -16.87 1.31 -6.05
CA VAL A 46 -15.55 0.81 -5.62
C VAL A 46 -14.91 1.79 -4.65
N MET A 47 -15.04 3.09 -4.91
CA MET A 47 -14.60 4.13 -3.98
C MET A 47 -15.31 4.03 -2.62
N GLY A 48 -16.62 3.75 -2.62
CA GLY A 48 -17.38 3.49 -1.39
C GLY A 48 -16.80 2.35 -0.58
N VAL A 49 -16.44 1.23 -1.22
CA VAL A 49 -15.81 0.08 -0.55
C VAL A 49 -14.44 0.45 0.02
N VAL A 50 -13.61 1.19 -0.73
CA VAL A 50 -12.30 1.65 -0.26
C VAL A 50 -12.45 2.52 1.00
N TYR A 51 -13.37 3.47 1.00
CA TYR A 51 -13.62 4.32 2.18
C TYR A 51 -14.15 3.54 3.37
N LEU A 52 -15.01 2.53 3.15
CA LEU A 52 -15.52 1.68 4.23
C LEU A 52 -14.41 0.84 4.86
N ILE A 53 -13.55 0.21 4.06
CA ILE A 53 -12.42 -0.58 4.56
C ILE A 53 -11.45 0.32 5.32
N PHE A 54 -11.12 1.48 4.76
CA PHE A 54 -10.24 2.45 5.41
C PHE A 54 -10.84 2.96 6.73
N GLY A 55 -12.12 3.33 6.73
CA GLY A 55 -12.84 3.79 7.93
C GLY A 55 -12.90 2.71 9.02
N ALA A 56 -13.16 1.45 8.65
CA ALA A 56 -13.14 0.33 9.58
C ALA A 56 -11.75 0.10 10.18
N GLY A 57 -10.69 0.17 9.36
CA GLY A 57 -9.31 0.05 9.81
C GLY A 57 -8.90 1.15 10.78
N VAL A 58 -9.22 2.41 10.47
CA VAL A 58 -8.96 3.55 11.38
C VAL A 58 -9.74 3.39 12.69
N SER A 59 -11.02 3.02 12.60
CA SER A 59 -11.86 2.81 13.80
C SER A 59 -11.30 1.71 14.69
N TRP A 60 -10.83 0.60 14.10
CA TRP A 60 -10.18 -0.49 14.82
C TRP A 60 -8.90 -0.03 15.54
N LEU A 61 -8.03 0.71 14.85
CA LEU A 61 -6.79 1.24 15.44
C LEU A 61 -7.05 2.19 16.61
N LEU A 62 -8.05 3.07 16.48
CA LEU A 62 -8.46 3.98 17.55
C LEU A 62 -8.97 3.21 18.77
N ILE A 63 -9.86 2.23 18.57
CA ILE A 63 -10.38 1.39 19.66
C ILE A 63 -9.25 0.60 20.32
N TYR A 64 -8.35 0.02 19.53
CA TYR A 64 -7.22 -0.74 20.04
C TYR A 64 -6.28 0.12 20.89
N GLY A 65 -5.90 1.30 20.38
CA GLY A 65 -5.07 2.25 21.12
C GLY A 65 -5.72 2.71 22.42
N TRP A 66 -7.03 3.00 22.38
CA TRP A 66 -7.76 3.46 23.56
C TRP A 66 -7.91 2.36 24.63
N ARG A 67 -8.15 1.12 24.21
CA ARG A 67 -8.16 -0.04 25.13
C ARG A 67 -6.80 -0.24 25.80
N ARG A 68 -5.71 -0.07 25.05
CA ARG A 68 -4.35 -0.17 25.60
C ARG A 68 -4.11 0.87 26.70
N LEU A 69 -4.42 2.14 26.42
CA LEU A 69 -4.30 3.23 27.39
C LEU A 69 -5.16 3.02 28.65
N LYS A 70 -6.38 2.47 28.50
CA LYS A 70 -7.26 2.21 29.63
C LYS A 70 -6.77 1.05 30.50
N ASN A 71 -6.29 -0.04 29.89
CA ASN A 71 -5.77 -1.19 30.62
C ASN A 71 -4.45 -0.89 31.34
N ASP A 72 -3.72 0.15 30.91
CA ASP A 72 -2.53 0.65 31.58
C ASP A 72 -2.83 1.50 32.84
N GLN A 73 -4.10 1.72 33.19
CA GLN A 73 -4.47 2.35 34.46
C GLN A 73 -4.69 1.30 35.55
N LYS A 74 -3.70 1.16 36.44
CA LYS A 74 -3.87 0.42 37.69
C LYS A 74 -4.29 1.35 38.81
N THR A 75 -5.17 0.87 39.69
CA THR A 75 -5.61 1.63 40.86
C THR A 75 -4.92 1.04 42.08
N CYS A 76 -4.20 1.88 42.83
CA CYS A 76 -3.61 1.47 44.09
C CYS A 76 -4.69 1.32 45.17
N GLN A 77 -4.46 0.50 46.20
CA GLN A 77 -5.38 0.36 47.34
C GLN A 77 -5.60 1.68 48.08
N CYS A 78 -4.61 2.60 48.05
CA CYS A 78 -4.76 3.94 48.62
C CYS A 78 -5.58 4.91 47.73
N GLY A 79 -6.20 4.41 46.64
CA GLY A 79 -7.15 5.16 45.81
C GLY A 79 -6.53 5.95 44.63
N ARG A 80 -5.20 6.01 44.53
CA ARG A 80 -4.53 6.71 43.43
C ARG A 80 -4.56 5.89 42.13
N LYS A 81 -4.92 6.55 41.01
CA LYS A 81 -4.83 5.99 39.65
C LYS A 81 -3.47 6.34 39.07
N ILE A 82 -2.68 5.33 38.68
CA ILE A 82 -1.34 5.52 38.13
C ILE A 82 -1.21 4.74 36.82
N THR A 83 -0.49 5.33 35.88
CA THR A 83 -0.06 4.67 34.64
C THR A 83 1.01 3.64 34.96
N THR A 84 0.85 2.40 34.48
CA THR A 84 1.63 1.15 34.69
C THR A 84 3.16 1.21 34.71
N ALA A 85 3.79 2.37 34.48
CA ALA A 85 5.25 2.55 34.50
C ALA A 85 5.91 2.43 35.90
N TRP A 86 5.13 2.36 36.98
CA TRP A 86 5.65 2.29 38.35
C TRP A 86 5.36 0.94 39.00
N SER A 87 6.36 0.34 39.66
CA SER A 87 6.21 -0.94 40.37
C SER A 87 5.60 -0.79 41.78
N TYR A 88 5.72 0.39 42.39
CA TYR A 88 5.22 0.72 43.73
C TYR A 88 4.50 2.08 43.73
N CYS A 89 3.51 2.26 44.60
CA CYS A 89 2.82 3.54 44.74
C CYS A 89 3.71 4.58 45.46
N PRO A 90 3.95 5.77 44.90
CA PRO A 90 4.81 6.79 45.51
C PRO A 90 4.23 7.41 46.78
N ASP A 91 2.92 7.33 47.01
CA ASP A 91 2.30 7.88 48.24
C ASP A 91 2.29 6.87 49.38
N CYS A 92 1.90 5.63 49.09
CA CYS A 92 1.60 4.64 50.13
C CYS A 92 2.58 3.44 50.13
N GLY A 93 3.55 3.40 49.21
CA GLY A 93 4.63 2.41 49.18
C GLY A 93 4.20 0.97 48.86
N THR A 94 2.90 0.70 48.72
CA THR A 94 2.38 -0.65 48.49
C THR A 94 2.51 -1.07 47.02
N PRO A 95 2.73 -2.38 46.76
CA PRO A 95 2.73 -2.90 45.40
C PRO A 95 1.32 -2.81 44.78
N PHE A 96 1.26 -2.49 43.49
CA PHE A 96 -0.01 -2.46 42.75
C PHE A 96 -0.58 -3.88 42.57
N LYS A 97 -1.91 -4.03 42.66
CA LYS A 97 -2.62 -5.26 42.31
C LYS A 97 -3.01 -5.23 40.83
#